data_AF-A0A9E5YSM3-F1
#
_entry.id   AF-A0A9E5YSM3-F1
#
_cell.length_a   1.000
_cell.length_b   1.000
_cell.length_c   1.000
_cell.angle_alpha   90.00
_cell.angle_beta   90.00
_cell.angle_gamma   90.00
#
_symmetry.space_group_name_H-M   'P 1'
#
loop_
_entity.id
_entity.type
_entity.pdbx_description
1 polymer ?
#
loop_
_entity_poly.entity_id
_entity_poly.type
_entity_poly.pdbx_seq_one_letter_code
_entity_poly.pdbx_strand_id
1 'polypeptide(L)'
;DASLFLIGFQAGYRDSDRGLYLLNHLREKEKCNTTIAVEVENFMSLYDGPVYEDINAGSAACSGHCAKVDDLTRCSVSCRNAIAREVILKAFNLKT
;
A
#
# COMPACT_ATOMS: atom_id res chain seq x y z
N ASP A 1 6.79 -16.75 -2.65
CA ASP A 1 8.25 -16.80 -2.60
C ASP A 1 8.70 -16.11 -1.31
N ALA A 2 9.57 -16.73 -0.51
CA ALA A 2 10.00 -16.20 0.79
C ALA A 2 11.02 -15.05 0.71
N SER A 3 11.53 -14.75 -0.50
CA SER A 3 12.47 -13.65 -0.76
C SER A 3 11.80 -12.35 -1.19
N LEU A 4 10.47 -12.27 -1.06
CA LEU A 4 9.69 -11.06 -1.29
C LEU A 4 9.50 -10.30 0.02
N PHE A 5 9.92 -9.04 0.02
CA PHE A 5 9.77 -8.15 1.17
C PHE A 5 9.11 -6.86 0.71
N LEU A 6 8.04 -6.49 1.38
CA LEU A 6 7.41 -5.21 1.15
C LEU A 6 8.34 -4.08 1.59
N ILE A 7 8.50 -3.08 0.74
CA ILE A 7 9.35 -1.91 1.01
C ILE A 7 8.58 -0.59 1.00
N GLY A 8 7.34 -0.58 0.50
CA GLY A 8 6.57 0.65 0.49
C GLY A 8 5.25 0.58 -0.24
N PHE A 9 4.56 1.71 -0.21
CA PHE A 9 3.29 1.94 -0.86
C PHE A 9 3.31 3.28 -1.60
N GLN A 10 3.04 3.23 -2.91
CA GLN A 10 2.81 4.42 -3.71
C GLN A 10 1.30 4.66 -3.84
N ALA A 11 0.83 5.76 -3.25
CA ALA A 11 -0.59 6.12 -3.26
C ALA A 11 -1.06 6.63 -4.64
N GLY A 12 -2.31 6.34 -4.97
CA GLY A 12 -3.03 7.03 -6.05
C GLY A 12 -3.60 8.34 -5.52
N TYR A 13 -3.42 9.44 -6.26
CA TYR A 13 -3.89 10.78 -5.84
C TYR A 13 -5.07 11.29 -6.68
N ARG A 14 -5.42 10.58 -7.74
CA ARG A 14 -6.56 10.85 -8.62
C ARG A 14 -7.40 9.59 -8.77
N ASP A 15 -8.65 9.74 -9.18
CA ASP A 15 -9.58 8.61 -9.31
C ASP A 15 -9.09 7.53 -10.29
N SER A 16 -8.37 7.93 -11.33
CA SER A 16 -7.74 7.03 -12.31
C SER A 16 -6.45 6.37 -11.82
N ASP A 17 -5.86 6.88 -10.74
CA ASP A 17 -4.55 6.43 -10.30
C ASP A 17 -4.69 5.14 -9.50
N ARG A 18 -3.92 4.13 -9.90
CA ARG A 18 -3.81 2.88 -9.15
C ARG A 18 -2.76 3.02 -8.06
N GLY A 19 -3.12 2.66 -6.82
CA GLY A 19 -2.14 2.49 -5.75
C GLY A 19 -1.28 1.25 -6.01
N LEU A 20 0.00 1.31 -5.64
CA LEU A 20 0.96 0.24 -5.86
C LEU A 20 1.65 -0.16 -4.55
N TYR A 21 1.70 -1.46 -4.27
CA TYR A 21 2.62 -2.03 -3.31
C TYR A 21 3.96 -2.30 -3.98
N LEU A 22 5.04 -1.90 -3.31
CA LEU A 22 6.39 -2.08 -3.78
C LEU A 22 7.05 -3.21 -2.99
N LEU A 23 7.45 -4.27 -3.68
CA LEU A 23 8.12 -5.41 -3.10
C LEU A 23 9.52 -5.59 -3.69
N ASN A 24 10.51 -5.77 -2.85
CA ASN A 24 11.81 -6.24 -3.31
C ASN A 24 11.82 -7.77 -3.39
N HIS A 25 12.33 -8.29 -4.50
CA HIS A 25 12.60 -9.70 -4.71
C HIS A 25 14.11 -9.91 -4.71
N LEU A 26 14.65 -10.32 -3.55
CA LEU A 26 16.09 -10.42 -3.31
C LEU A 26 16.53 -11.89 -3.35
N ARG A 27 16.79 -12.40 -4.56
CA ARG A 27 17.38 -13.73 -4.78
C ARG A 27 18.78 -13.59 -5.34
N GLU A 28 19.76 -13.48 -4.45
CA GLU A 28 21.17 -13.29 -4.83
C GLU A 28 21.69 -14.41 -5.74
N LYS A 29 21.34 -15.66 -5.45
CA LYS A 29 21.76 -16.83 -6.25
C LYS A 29 21.29 -16.76 -7.70
N GLU A 30 20.14 -16.16 -7.94
CA GLU A 30 19.48 -16.07 -9.24
C GLU A 30 19.62 -14.67 -9.87
N LYS A 31 20.31 -13.75 -9.19
CA LYS A 31 20.56 -12.36 -9.62
C LYS A 31 19.29 -11.58 -9.98
N CYS A 32 18.15 -11.88 -9.36
CA CYS A 32 16.90 -11.16 -9.64
C CYS A 32 16.95 -9.72 -9.10
N ASN A 33 17.31 -9.56 -7.81
CA ASN A 33 17.53 -8.31 -7.09
C ASN A 33 16.76 -7.10 -7.64
N THR A 34 15.43 -7.23 -7.72
CA THR A 34 14.56 -6.28 -8.39
C THR A 34 13.47 -5.77 -7.46
N THR A 35 12.79 -4.71 -7.87
CA THR A 35 11.57 -4.20 -7.23
C THR A 35 10.39 -4.47 -8.16
N ILE A 36 9.35 -5.07 -7.60
CA ILE A 36 8.09 -5.35 -8.27
C ILE A 36 7.04 -4.39 -7.71
N ALA A 37 6.39 -3.66 -8.61
CA ALA A 37 5.19 -2.91 -8.27
C ALA A 37 3.96 -3.76 -8.57
N VAL A 38 3.08 -3.92 -7.59
CA VAL A 38 1.83 -4.68 -7.73
C VAL A 38 0.67 -3.81 -7.33
N GLU A 39 -0.40 -3.85 -8.10
CA GLU A 39 -1.59 -3.04 -7.85
C GLU A 39 -2.30 -3.46 -6.57
N VAL A 40 -2.73 -2.47 -5.79
CA VAL A 40 -3.55 -2.64 -4.57
C VAL A 40 -4.80 -3.45 -4.86
N GLU A 41 -5.41 -3.25 -6.03
CA GLU A 41 -6.66 -3.88 -6.44
C GLU A 41 -6.61 -5.41 -6.38
N ASN A 42 -5.46 -6.00 -6.67
CA ASN A 42 -5.24 -7.45 -6.62
C ASN A 42 -5.37 -8.05 -5.19
N PHE A 43 -5.38 -7.20 -4.16
CA PHE A 43 -5.46 -7.60 -2.76
C PHE A 43 -6.75 -7.14 -2.07
N MET A 44 -7.65 -6.46 -2.78
CA MET A 44 -8.87 -5.87 -2.18
C MET A 44 -9.81 -6.93 -1.59
N SER A 45 -9.74 -8.18 -2.05
CA SER A 45 -10.49 -9.30 -1.46
C SER A 45 -10.08 -9.64 -0.03
N LEU A 46 -8.97 -9.11 0.48
CA LEU A 46 -8.52 -9.25 1.87
C LEU A 46 -9.10 -8.17 2.81
N TYR A 47 -9.80 -7.19 2.24
CA TYR A 47 -10.40 -6.10 2.99
C TYR A 47 -11.83 -6.45 3.42
N ASP A 48 -12.10 -6.32 4.71
CA ASP A 48 -13.40 -6.63 5.32
C ASP A 48 -14.08 -5.38 5.90
N GLY A 49 -13.51 -4.20 5.65
CA GLY A 49 -13.95 -2.94 6.23
C GLY A 49 -14.85 -2.11 5.30
N PRO A 50 -15.24 -0.90 5.73
CA PRO A 50 -16.01 0.03 4.90
C PRO A 50 -15.23 0.48 3.66
N VAL A 51 -15.89 0.51 2.52
CA VAL A 51 -15.32 1.01 1.26
C VAL A 51 -15.46 2.53 1.22
N TYR A 52 -14.37 3.20 0.86
CA TYR A 52 -14.25 4.64 0.73
C TYR A 52 -13.72 4.91 -0.68
N GLU A 53 -14.54 5.56 -1.51
CA GLU A 53 -14.14 5.89 -2.87
C GLU A 53 -13.36 7.20 -2.92
N ASP A 54 -13.58 8.12 -1.97
CA ASP A 54 -12.98 9.45 -2.01
C ASP A 54 -11.47 9.46 -1.69
N ILE A 55 -10.74 10.34 -2.37
CA ILE A 55 -9.35 10.66 -2.06
C ILE A 55 -9.31 11.94 -1.22
N ASN A 56 -9.04 11.77 0.08
CA ASN A 56 -8.95 12.87 1.04
C ASN A 56 -7.51 13.40 1.23
N ALA A 57 -6.61 13.14 0.28
CA ALA A 57 -5.22 13.58 0.34
C ALA A 57 -5.13 15.13 0.34
N GLY A 58 -4.35 15.70 1.25
CA GLY A 58 -4.17 17.16 1.38
C GLY A 58 -5.34 17.90 2.04
N SER A 59 -6.42 17.20 2.43
CA SER A 59 -7.48 17.79 3.24
C SER A 59 -6.98 18.14 4.65
N ALA A 60 -7.74 18.96 5.38
CA ALA A 60 -7.42 19.31 6.78
C ALA A 60 -7.39 18.10 7.72
N ALA A 61 -8.08 17.01 7.36
CA ALA A 61 -8.07 15.76 8.12
C ALA A 61 -6.91 14.82 7.73
N CYS A 62 -6.17 15.10 6.64
CA CYS A 62 -5.14 14.22 6.12
C CYS A 62 -3.86 14.28 6.98
N SER A 63 -3.41 13.12 7.47
CA SER A 63 -2.16 12.99 8.24
C SER A 63 -0.90 12.87 7.37
N GLY A 64 -1.02 12.86 6.03
CA GLY A 64 0.11 12.95 5.12
C GLY A 64 0.95 11.68 4.92
N HIS A 65 0.56 10.54 5.48
CA HIS A 65 1.31 9.27 5.36
C HIS A 65 1.64 8.90 3.91
N CYS A 66 0.70 9.11 2.98
CA CYS A 66 0.85 8.77 1.56
C CYS A 66 1.99 9.52 0.85
N ALA A 67 2.50 10.62 1.43
CA ALA A 67 3.62 11.36 0.86
C ALA A 67 4.97 10.66 1.07
N LYS A 68 5.02 9.64 1.94
CA LYS A 68 6.21 8.87 2.28
C LYS A 68 5.99 7.41 1.88
N VAL A 69 6.74 6.95 0.89
CA VAL A 69 6.56 5.61 0.30
C VAL A 69 6.85 4.50 1.31
N ASP A 70 7.81 4.71 2.19
CA ASP A 70 8.22 3.79 3.26
C ASP A 70 7.35 3.88 4.52
N ASP A 71 6.49 4.90 4.64
CA ASP A 71 5.51 5.00 5.72
C ASP A 71 4.33 4.08 5.43
N LEU A 72 4.30 2.95 6.14
CA LEU A 72 3.24 1.93 6.07
C LEU A 72 2.25 2.01 7.23
N THR A 73 2.28 3.11 8.00
CA THR A 73 1.40 3.31 9.16
C THR A 73 -0.07 3.33 8.74
N ARG A 74 -0.94 2.75 9.58
CA ARG A 74 -2.40 2.84 9.45
C ARG A 74 -2.87 4.29 9.34
N CYS A 75 -3.84 4.55 8.46
CA CYS A 75 -4.46 5.87 8.30
C CYS A 75 -5.87 5.83 8.90
N SER A 76 -6.21 6.79 9.76
CA SER A 76 -7.53 6.88 10.42
C SER A 76 -8.58 7.65 9.60
N VAL A 77 -8.21 8.17 8.44
CA VAL A 77 -9.10 8.98 7.59
C VAL A 77 -9.90 8.06 6.67
N SER A 78 -11.21 8.28 6.56
CA SER A 78 -12.09 7.66 5.57
C SER A 78 -11.66 8.06 4.15
N CYS A 79 -10.71 7.34 3.58
CA CYS A 79 -10.03 7.66 2.34
C CYS A 79 -9.71 6.36 1.59
N ARG A 80 -9.79 6.38 0.26
CA ARG A 80 -9.43 5.22 -0.57
C ARG A 80 -8.05 4.65 -0.24
N ASN A 81 -7.06 5.52 -0.02
CA ASN A 81 -5.69 5.11 0.34
C ASN A 81 -5.57 4.55 1.76
N ALA A 82 -6.52 4.83 2.66
CA ALA A 82 -6.55 4.19 3.97
C ALA A 82 -6.90 2.70 3.86
N ILE A 83 -7.76 2.33 2.90
CA ILE A 83 -8.08 0.93 2.62
C ILE A 83 -6.86 0.17 2.12
N ALA A 84 -6.10 0.76 1.19
CA ALA A 84 -4.84 0.19 0.72
C ALA A 84 -3.87 -0.09 1.89
N ARG A 85 -3.81 0.82 2.87
CA ARG A 85 -3.00 0.63 4.08
C ARG A 85 -3.55 -0.48 4.98
N GLU A 86 -4.86 -0.62 5.15
CA GLU A 86 -5.40 -1.77 5.90
C GLU A 86 -5.10 -3.11 5.23
N VAL A 87 -5.25 -3.17 3.90
CA VAL A 87 -4.97 -4.36 3.11
C VAL A 87 -3.52 -4.78 3.24
N ILE A 88 -2.57 -3.84 3.18
CA ILE A 88 -1.14 -4.15 3.28
C ILE A 88 -0.77 -4.73 4.65
N LEU A 89 -1.34 -4.20 5.73
CA LEU A 89 -1.10 -4.68 7.09
C LEU A 89 -1.57 -6.12 7.26
N LYS A 90 -2.73 -6.45 6.69
CA LYS A 90 -3.26 -7.83 6.67
C LYS A 90 -2.44 -8.75 5.76
N ALA A 91 -2.18 -8.34 4.52
CA ALA A 91 -1.52 -9.19 3.52
C ALA A 91 -0.10 -9.60 3.92
N PHE A 92 0.60 -8.74 4.65
CA PHE A 92 1.99 -8.96 5.07
C PHE A 92 2.15 -9.20 6.57
N ASN A 93 1.05 -9.39 7.32
CA ASN A 93 1.04 -9.57 8.78
C ASN A 93 1.90 -8.53 9.53
N LEU A 94 1.85 -7.29 9.09
CA LEU A 94 2.63 -6.20 9.69
C LEU A 94 1.99 -5.79 11.00
N LYS A 95 2.80 -5.70 12.06
CA LYS A 95 2.39 -5.11 13.33
C LYS A 95 2.75 -3.63 13.30
N THR A 96 1.77 -2.75 13.13
CA THR A 96 1.91 -1.29 13.25
C THR A 96 1.07 -0.76 14.38
#